data_AF-A0A2E0TQK1-F1
#
_entry.id   AF-A0A2E0TQK1-F1
#
_cell.length_a   1.000
_cell.length_b   1.000
_cell.length_c   1.000
_cell.angle_alpha   90.00
_cell.angle_beta   90.00
_cell.angle_gamma   90.00
#
_symmetry.space_group_name_H-M   'P 1'
#
loop_
_entity.id
_entity.type
_entity.pdbx_description
1 polymer ?
#
loop_
_entity_poly.entity_id
_entity_poly.type
_entity_poly.pdbx_seq_one_letter_code
_entity_poly.pdbx_strand_id
1 'polypeptide(L)'
;MRPFLLLGVVALLGAAASTGAEADAGRRDPTRGPDARPIPRRSRSMGLAFQGRLQRGVRLRESPYLRYVTEYRERGNHWGTWELVQLLERAAYRVERRLPGAKLSVGELSKREGGRIPGHASHQSGRDVDIAFYMLDGRGEPFEPYAFADFDADGQGTGPNEGLRFDDERNWELVAKLVADGDARVQYIFVANHLKQRLLRAGRRRGAPGVLLDRAARVMVQPTGHRHANHFHVRIYCSPGDKPACVDRGPRHPWAP
;
A
#
# COMPACT_ATOMS: atom_id res chain seq x y z
N MET A 1 4.90 -0.87 85.46
CA MET A 1 5.92 -0.51 84.44
C MET A 1 6.11 -1.69 83.49
N ARG A 2 5.57 -1.59 82.28
CA ARG A 2 5.86 -2.42 81.10
C ARG A 2 5.60 -1.55 79.87
N PRO A 3 6.59 -1.27 78.99
CA PRO A 3 6.34 -0.49 77.79
C PRO A 3 5.88 -1.42 76.66
N PHE A 4 4.79 -1.05 75.98
CA PHE A 4 4.40 -1.62 74.70
C PHE A 4 5.15 -0.85 73.60
N LEU A 5 5.97 -1.55 72.81
CA LEU A 5 6.49 -1.03 71.54
C LEU A 5 5.38 -1.08 70.49
N LEU A 6 5.02 0.07 69.93
CA LEU A 6 4.30 0.14 68.65
C LEU A 6 5.32 0.23 67.51
N LEU A 7 5.39 -0.83 66.70
CA LEU A 7 6.11 -0.82 65.42
C LEU A 7 5.22 -0.15 64.35
N GLY A 8 5.57 1.05 63.92
CA GLY A 8 4.93 1.71 62.78
C GLY A 8 5.45 1.14 61.46
N VAL A 9 4.61 0.44 60.71
CA VAL A 9 4.92 0.02 59.34
C VAL A 9 4.56 1.18 58.39
N VAL A 10 5.57 1.84 57.83
CA VAL A 10 5.39 2.80 56.74
C VAL A 10 5.29 2.04 55.42
N ALA A 11 4.09 1.93 54.86
CA ALA A 11 3.89 1.40 53.52
C ALA A 11 4.19 2.48 52.48
N LEU A 12 5.35 2.39 51.82
CA LEU A 12 5.66 3.16 50.63
C LEU A 12 4.90 2.59 49.43
N LEU A 13 3.81 3.27 49.03
CA LEU A 13 3.14 3.07 47.75
C LEU A 13 4.04 3.59 46.63
N GLY A 14 4.83 2.69 46.02
CA GLY A 14 5.56 2.98 44.80
C GLY A 14 4.59 3.14 43.63
N ALA A 15 4.44 4.37 43.12
CA ALA A 15 3.76 4.62 41.86
C ALA A 15 4.61 4.00 40.73
N ALA A 16 4.15 2.87 40.18
CA ALA A 16 4.74 2.28 38.99
C ALA A 16 4.51 3.24 37.80
N ALA A 17 5.56 3.93 37.38
CA ALA A 17 5.56 4.68 36.13
C ALA A 17 5.47 3.69 34.97
N SER A 18 4.29 3.61 34.32
CA SER A 18 4.10 2.86 33.08
C SER A 18 5.00 3.45 32.00
N THR A 19 5.99 2.69 31.56
CA THR A 19 6.89 3.07 30.49
C THR A 19 6.10 3.23 29.19
N GLY A 20 6.20 4.38 28.53
CA GLY A 20 5.45 4.74 27.31
C GLY A 20 5.76 3.88 26.06
N ALA A 21 6.38 2.71 26.21
CA ALA A 21 6.68 1.78 25.13
C ALA A 21 5.44 1.01 24.64
N GLU A 22 4.46 0.74 25.51
CA GLU A 22 3.20 0.09 25.10
C GLU A 22 2.27 1.02 24.29
N ALA A 23 2.44 2.34 24.38
CA ALA A 23 1.60 3.31 23.69
C ALA A 23 1.91 3.47 22.18
N ASP A 24 3.05 2.97 21.71
CA ASP A 24 3.52 3.17 20.32
C ASP A 24 3.18 2.01 19.37
N ALA A 25 2.75 0.85 19.92
CA ALA A 25 2.16 -0.21 19.13
C ALA A 25 0.69 0.17 18.82
N GLY A 26 0.46 0.73 17.63
CA GLY A 26 -0.88 1.13 17.22
C GLY A 26 -1.91 0.01 17.43
N ARG A 27 -3.08 0.35 17.98
CA ARG A 27 -4.21 -0.57 18.21
C ARG A 27 -4.46 -1.42 16.96
N ARG A 28 -4.76 -2.72 17.16
CA ARG A 28 -5.12 -3.64 16.06
C ARG A 28 -6.20 -3.01 15.19
N ASP A 29 -5.93 -2.91 13.89
CA ASP A 29 -6.87 -2.41 12.90
C ASP A 29 -7.53 -3.64 12.24
N PRO A 30 -8.83 -3.90 12.52
CA PRO A 30 -9.51 -5.11 12.08
C PRO A 30 -9.66 -5.18 10.56
N THR A 31 -9.36 -4.10 9.84
CA THR A 31 -9.53 -4.04 8.39
C THR A 31 -8.32 -4.53 7.60
N ARG A 32 -7.21 -4.90 8.27
CA ARG A 32 -5.95 -5.42 7.68
C ARG A 32 -5.83 -6.95 7.68
N GLY A 33 -6.90 -7.63 8.08
CA GLY A 33 -6.93 -9.08 8.27
C GLY A 33 -6.56 -9.49 9.71
N PRO A 34 -6.91 -10.72 10.12
CA PRO A 34 -6.76 -11.16 11.49
C PRO A 34 -5.30 -11.21 11.97
N ASP A 35 -4.37 -11.52 11.06
CA ASP A 35 -2.94 -11.71 11.36
C ASP A 35 -2.11 -10.43 11.19
N ALA A 36 -2.77 -9.29 10.96
CA ALA A 36 -2.09 -8.01 10.77
C ALA A 36 -1.38 -7.57 12.04
N ARG A 37 -0.05 -7.43 11.95
CA ARG A 37 0.76 -6.95 13.05
C ARG A 37 0.47 -5.49 13.40
N PRO A 38 0.68 -5.07 14.65
CA PRO A 38 0.78 -3.65 14.99
C PRO A 38 1.88 -2.97 14.16
N ILE A 39 1.57 -1.77 13.69
CA ILE A 39 2.52 -0.94 12.94
C ILE A 39 2.66 0.40 13.66
N PRO A 40 3.89 0.83 14.02
CA PRO A 40 4.13 2.12 14.63
C PRO A 40 3.73 3.29 13.73
N ARG A 41 3.08 4.31 14.28
CA ARG A 41 2.56 5.49 13.56
C ARG A 41 3.56 6.65 13.45
N ARG A 42 4.86 6.32 13.50
CA ARG A 42 5.97 7.28 13.65
C ARG A 42 6.78 7.51 12.38
N SER A 43 6.42 6.87 11.26
CA SER A 43 7.07 7.13 9.98
C SER A 43 6.84 8.58 9.54
N ARG A 44 7.79 9.14 8.78
CA ARG A 44 7.65 10.44 8.13
C ARG A 44 8.15 10.39 6.70
N SER A 45 7.32 10.81 5.76
CA SER A 45 7.73 11.17 4.41
C SER A 45 8.35 12.57 4.42
N MET A 46 9.44 12.78 3.68
CA MET A 46 10.08 14.09 3.55
C MET A 46 10.40 14.39 2.10
N GLY A 47 10.18 15.64 1.69
CA GLY A 47 10.40 16.14 0.35
C GLY A 47 9.40 15.60 -0.67
N LEU A 48 9.83 15.57 -1.92
CA LEU A 48 9.04 15.10 -3.05
C LEU A 48 9.19 13.59 -3.22
N ALA A 49 8.22 12.94 -3.88
CA ALA A 49 8.30 11.51 -4.20
C ALA A 49 9.55 11.12 -5.01
N PHE A 50 10.09 12.03 -5.81
CA PHE A 50 11.27 11.87 -6.67
C PHE A 50 12.52 12.63 -6.17
N GLN A 51 12.42 13.28 -5.02
CA GLN A 51 13.54 13.99 -4.39
C GLN A 51 13.25 14.07 -2.89
N GLY A 52 13.36 12.92 -2.23
CA GLY A 52 12.83 12.75 -0.89
C GLY A 52 13.61 11.76 -0.04
N ARG A 53 13.11 11.59 1.19
CA ARG A 53 13.61 10.64 2.19
C ARG A 53 12.44 10.05 2.95
N LEU A 54 12.69 8.92 3.60
CA LEU A 54 11.78 8.27 4.52
C LEU A 54 12.46 8.19 5.89
N GLN A 55 11.82 8.72 6.93
CA GLN A 55 12.27 8.51 8.30
C GLN A 55 11.40 7.48 8.99
N ARG A 56 12.04 6.62 9.80
CA ARG A 56 11.37 5.59 10.60
C ARG A 56 10.40 4.75 9.75
N GLY A 57 10.85 4.40 8.54
CA GLY A 57 10.07 3.65 7.56
C GLY A 57 9.53 2.35 8.13
N VAL A 58 8.36 1.96 7.65
CA VAL A 58 7.72 0.70 7.96
C VAL A 58 8.07 -0.30 6.86
N ARG A 59 8.65 -1.44 7.24
CA ARG A 59 8.81 -2.57 6.32
C ARG A 59 7.46 -3.22 6.06
N LEU A 60 7.03 -3.27 4.81
CA LEU A 60 5.97 -4.19 4.39
C LEU A 60 6.42 -5.62 4.71
N ARG A 61 5.50 -6.54 5.00
CA ARG A 61 5.83 -7.94 5.22
C ARG A 61 4.83 -8.81 4.47
N GLU A 62 5.29 -9.94 3.96
CA GLU A 62 4.38 -10.92 3.38
C GLU A 62 3.39 -11.42 4.44
N SER A 63 2.20 -11.78 3.99
CA SER A 63 1.09 -12.25 4.81
C SER A 63 0.31 -13.31 4.03
N PRO A 64 -0.75 -13.91 4.60
CA PRO A 64 -1.66 -14.76 3.83
C PRO A 64 -2.30 -14.08 2.62
N TYR A 65 -2.31 -12.74 2.56
CA TYR A 65 -3.03 -11.96 1.53
C TYR A 65 -2.11 -11.19 0.58
N LEU A 66 -0.83 -11.07 0.92
CA LEU A 66 0.14 -10.22 0.22
C LEU A 66 1.49 -10.92 0.16
N ARG A 67 2.13 -10.86 -1.00
CA ARG A 67 3.48 -11.38 -1.23
C ARG A 67 4.36 -10.36 -1.94
N TYR A 68 5.66 -10.59 -1.93
CA TYR A 68 6.57 -9.89 -2.84
C TYR A 68 6.56 -10.57 -4.20
N VAL A 69 6.64 -9.74 -5.24
CA VAL A 69 7.02 -10.20 -6.58
C VAL A 69 8.43 -10.79 -6.49
N THR A 70 8.60 -12.01 -6.99
CA THR A 70 9.82 -12.81 -6.76
C THR A 70 11.06 -12.11 -7.33
N GLU A 71 10.96 -11.50 -8.50
CA GLU A 71 12.05 -10.76 -9.15
C GLU A 71 12.63 -9.62 -8.28
N TYR A 72 11.78 -8.96 -7.48
CA TYR A 72 12.18 -7.78 -6.69
C TYR A 72 12.50 -8.09 -5.23
N ARG A 73 12.23 -9.32 -4.76
CA ARG A 73 12.30 -9.73 -3.35
C ARG A 73 13.65 -9.43 -2.70
N GLU A 74 14.74 -9.77 -3.38
CA GLU A 74 16.10 -9.64 -2.83
C GLU A 74 16.63 -8.20 -2.85
N ARG A 75 15.96 -7.27 -3.54
CA ARG A 75 16.37 -5.86 -3.60
C ARG A 75 16.16 -5.12 -2.28
N GLY A 76 15.28 -5.63 -1.41
CA GLY A 76 15.05 -5.09 -0.06
C GLY A 76 14.33 -3.73 -0.01
N ASN A 77 13.86 -3.20 -1.14
CA ASN A 77 13.17 -1.92 -1.25
C ASN A 77 11.68 -2.03 -0.88
N HIS A 78 11.36 -2.59 0.28
CA HIS A 78 9.98 -2.83 0.74
C HIS A 78 9.62 -1.96 1.94
N TRP A 79 10.03 -0.70 1.94
CA TRP A 79 9.80 0.24 3.02
C TRP A 79 8.87 1.37 2.57
N GLY A 80 7.94 1.76 3.44
CA GLY A 80 7.01 2.84 3.17
C GLY A 80 6.67 3.62 4.43
N THR A 81 5.82 4.63 4.25
CA THR A 81 5.09 5.25 5.36
C THR A 81 4.10 4.27 5.96
N TRP A 82 3.69 4.52 7.21
CA TRP A 82 2.64 3.78 7.89
C TRP A 82 1.37 3.75 7.03
N GLU A 83 0.97 4.89 6.49
CA GLU A 83 -0.18 5.09 5.63
C GLU A 83 -0.15 4.14 4.42
N LEU A 84 0.98 4.07 3.71
CA LEU A 84 1.13 3.22 2.53
C LEU A 84 1.08 1.73 2.89
N VAL A 85 1.79 1.31 3.94
CA VAL A 85 1.81 -0.11 4.34
C VAL A 85 0.43 -0.56 4.80
N GLN A 86 -0.29 0.28 5.55
CA GLN A 86 -1.66 0.01 5.98
C GLN A 86 -2.62 -0.10 4.79
N LEU A 87 -2.50 0.82 3.81
CA LEU A 87 -3.30 0.80 2.59
C LEU A 87 -3.16 -0.55 1.87
N LEU A 88 -1.93 -1.04 1.72
CA LEU A 88 -1.63 -2.30 1.04
C LEU A 88 -2.17 -3.51 1.81
N GLU A 89 -1.97 -3.57 3.14
CA GLU A 89 -2.50 -4.66 3.97
C GLU A 89 -4.05 -4.70 3.94
N ARG A 90 -4.71 -3.54 4.03
CA ARG A 90 -6.18 -3.45 3.93
C ARG A 90 -6.68 -3.84 2.55
N ALA A 91 -6.05 -3.34 1.49
CA ALA A 91 -6.46 -3.63 0.12
C ALA A 91 -6.32 -5.12 -0.19
N ALA A 92 -5.17 -5.72 0.14
CA ALA A 92 -4.90 -7.14 -0.05
C ALA A 92 -5.95 -8.01 0.65
N TYR A 93 -6.19 -7.77 1.95
CA TYR A 93 -7.19 -8.52 2.71
C TYR A 93 -8.60 -8.38 2.12
N ARG A 94 -9.00 -7.17 1.75
CA ARG A 94 -10.36 -6.91 1.24
C ARG A 94 -10.60 -7.45 -0.16
N VAL A 95 -9.55 -7.53 -1.01
CA VAL A 95 -9.63 -8.20 -2.32
C VAL A 95 -9.79 -9.69 -2.10
N GLU A 96 -8.93 -10.33 -1.29
CA GLU A 96 -9.02 -11.77 -1.02
C GLU A 96 -10.41 -12.16 -0.47
N ARG A 97 -10.99 -11.35 0.42
CA ARG A 97 -12.33 -11.60 0.96
C ARG A 97 -13.46 -11.55 -0.06
N ARG A 98 -13.25 -10.89 -1.20
CA ARG A 98 -14.28 -10.71 -2.25
C ARG A 98 -14.03 -11.57 -3.48
N LEU A 99 -12.77 -11.80 -3.81
CA LEU A 99 -12.32 -12.51 -5.01
C LEU A 99 -11.08 -13.36 -4.64
N PRO A 100 -11.25 -14.46 -3.89
CA PRO A 100 -10.15 -15.25 -3.36
C PRO A 100 -9.34 -15.92 -4.47
N GLY A 101 -8.12 -16.36 -4.15
CA GLY A 101 -7.33 -17.25 -5.00
C GLY A 101 -6.00 -16.70 -5.49
N ALA A 102 -5.70 -15.42 -5.26
CA ALA A 102 -4.38 -14.86 -5.51
C ALA A 102 -4.05 -13.77 -4.50
N LYS A 103 -2.83 -13.81 -3.95
CA LYS A 103 -2.31 -12.76 -3.09
C LYS A 103 -1.99 -11.51 -3.91
N LEU A 104 -2.06 -10.35 -3.26
CA LEU A 104 -1.53 -9.11 -3.82
C LEU A 104 -0.01 -9.23 -3.97
N SER A 105 0.48 -9.14 -5.21
CA SER A 105 1.91 -9.19 -5.50
C SER A 105 2.50 -7.78 -5.57
N VAL A 106 3.34 -7.46 -4.58
CA VAL A 106 3.95 -6.12 -4.44
C VAL A 106 5.42 -6.13 -4.84
N GLY A 107 5.81 -5.20 -5.70
CA GLY A 107 7.19 -4.94 -6.09
C GLY A 107 7.90 -4.01 -5.11
N GLU A 108 8.57 -3.00 -5.66
CA GLU A 108 9.37 -2.06 -4.87
C GLU A 108 8.50 -0.92 -4.31
N LEU A 109 8.71 -0.60 -3.03
CA LEU A 109 8.30 0.65 -2.39
C LEU A 109 9.56 1.55 -2.36
N SER A 110 9.97 2.07 -1.21
CA SER A 110 11.24 2.76 -1.04
C SER A 110 12.33 1.91 -0.39
N LYS A 111 13.56 2.42 -0.43
CA LYS A 111 14.62 2.06 0.53
C LYS A 111 14.19 2.36 1.96
N ARG A 112 14.85 1.75 2.94
CA ARG A 112 14.57 1.93 4.38
C ARG A 112 14.56 3.40 4.82
N GLU A 113 15.53 4.18 4.35
CA GLU A 113 15.63 5.63 4.60
C GLU A 113 15.19 6.48 3.39
N GLY A 114 14.58 5.86 2.38
CA GLY A 114 14.21 6.50 1.12
C GLY A 114 15.40 6.87 0.24
N GLY A 115 15.26 7.93 -0.55
CA GLY A 115 16.25 8.35 -1.55
C GLY A 115 16.23 7.54 -2.85
N ARG A 116 17.14 7.88 -3.76
CA ARG A 116 17.15 7.36 -5.14
C ARG A 116 17.33 5.84 -5.19
N ILE A 117 16.51 5.18 -6.01
CA ILE A 117 16.63 3.77 -6.36
C ILE A 117 17.00 3.68 -7.86
N PRO A 118 18.05 2.94 -8.25
CA PRO A 118 18.34 2.70 -9.65
C PRO A 118 17.14 2.11 -10.41
N GLY A 119 16.87 2.58 -11.62
CA GLY A 119 15.71 2.15 -12.41
C GLY A 119 14.40 2.90 -12.09
N HIS A 120 14.35 3.67 -11.00
CA HIS A 120 13.14 4.37 -10.55
C HIS A 120 13.28 5.89 -10.66
N ALA A 121 12.26 6.53 -11.25
CA ALA A 121 12.15 7.99 -11.28
C ALA A 121 11.62 8.58 -9.96
N SER A 122 10.97 7.78 -9.11
CA SER A 122 10.45 8.20 -7.81
C SER A 122 10.76 7.20 -6.70
N HIS A 123 9.83 6.83 -5.83
CA HIS A 123 10.04 5.89 -4.71
C HIS A 123 10.96 6.40 -3.60
N GLN A 124 11.24 7.70 -3.54
CA GLN A 124 12.26 8.21 -2.62
C GLN A 124 11.72 8.56 -1.24
N SER A 125 10.40 8.68 -1.08
CA SER A 125 9.78 9.26 0.13
C SER A 125 8.84 8.30 0.88
N GLY A 126 8.82 7.01 0.52
CA GLY A 126 7.96 6.00 1.15
C GLY A 126 6.47 6.13 0.84
N ARG A 127 6.12 6.78 -0.29
CA ARG A 127 4.73 7.04 -0.71
C ARG A 127 4.37 6.40 -2.04
N ASP A 128 5.33 5.75 -2.69
CA ASP A 128 5.15 5.05 -3.96
C ASP A 128 5.26 3.54 -3.75
N VAL A 129 4.55 2.77 -4.56
CA VAL A 129 4.62 1.31 -4.61
C VAL A 129 4.29 0.82 -6.02
N ASP A 130 5.07 -0.15 -6.48
CA ASP A 130 4.72 -0.93 -7.67
C ASP A 130 3.96 -2.19 -7.26
N ILE A 131 2.86 -2.46 -7.95
CA ILE A 131 1.99 -3.61 -7.70
C ILE A 131 1.80 -4.34 -9.01
N ALA A 132 2.15 -5.63 -9.03
CA ALA A 132 1.84 -6.48 -10.17
C ALA A 132 0.32 -6.53 -10.36
N PHE A 133 -0.12 -6.64 -11.61
CA PHE A 133 -1.52 -6.93 -11.86
C PHE A 133 -1.88 -8.30 -11.30
N TYR A 134 -3.14 -8.45 -10.90
CA TYR A 134 -3.75 -9.77 -10.83
C TYR A 134 -3.86 -10.35 -12.23
N MET A 135 -3.48 -11.61 -12.38
CA MET A 135 -3.41 -12.30 -13.66
C MET A 135 -4.19 -13.61 -13.57
N LEU A 136 -4.64 -14.08 -14.72
CA LEU A 136 -5.18 -15.42 -14.91
C LEU A 136 -4.20 -16.22 -15.77
N ASP A 137 -4.06 -17.51 -15.49
CA ASP A 137 -3.30 -18.42 -16.35
C ASP A 137 -4.11 -18.84 -17.60
N GLY A 138 -3.52 -19.70 -18.43
CA GLY A 138 -4.17 -20.20 -19.65
C GLY A 138 -5.45 -21.02 -19.43
N ARG A 139 -5.72 -21.43 -18.17
CA ARG A 139 -6.96 -22.11 -17.76
C ARG A 139 -8.00 -21.14 -17.21
N GLY A 140 -7.64 -19.88 -17.03
CA GLY A 140 -8.49 -18.85 -16.43
C GLY A 140 -8.44 -18.83 -14.90
N GLU A 141 -7.46 -19.52 -14.28
CA GLU A 141 -7.31 -19.56 -12.84
C GLU A 141 -6.41 -18.42 -12.33
N PRO A 142 -6.63 -17.89 -11.12
CA PRO A 142 -5.78 -16.84 -10.56
C PRO A 142 -4.31 -17.25 -10.50
N PHE A 143 -3.43 -16.37 -10.96
CA PHE A 143 -2.01 -16.63 -11.12
C PHE A 143 -1.17 -15.59 -10.37
N GLU A 144 -0.23 -16.06 -9.56
CA GLU A 144 0.74 -15.23 -8.84
C GLU A 144 2.06 -15.17 -9.62
N PRO A 145 2.39 -14.05 -10.28
CA PRO A 145 3.50 -14.03 -11.22
C PRO A 145 4.87 -13.94 -10.54
N TYR A 146 5.92 -14.40 -11.24
CA TYR A 146 7.31 -14.24 -10.82
C TYR A 146 7.80 -12.78 -10.94
N ALA A 147 7.40 -12.10 -12.02
CA ALA A 147 7.77 -10.72 -12.38
C ALA A 147 6.52 -9.94 -12.86
N PHE A 148 6.68 -8.67 -13.21
CA PHE A 148 5.63 -7.93 -13.92
C PHE A 148 5.44 -8.46 -15.35
N ALA A 149 4.21 -8.38 -15.87
CA ALA A 149 3.87 -8.86 -17.21
C ALA A 149 3.05 -7.82 -17.96
N ASP A 150 3.47 -7.48 -19.19
CA ASP A 150 2.77 -6.51 -20.04
C ASP A 150 1.50 -7.11 -20.65
N PHE A 151 0.47 -6.26 -20.76
CA PHE A 151 -0.82 -6.61 -21.36
C PHE A 151 -1.23 -5.62 -22.44
N ASP A 152 -1.86 -6.13 -23.49
CA ASP A 152 -2.43 -5.33 -24.57
C ASP A 152 -3.84 -4.79 -24.23
N ALA A 153 -4.49 -4.17 -25.22
CA ALA A 153 -5.84 -3.59 -25.07
C ALA A 153 -6.93 -4.64 -24.76
N ASP A 154 -6.73 -5.86 -25.23
CA ASP A 154 -7.63 -7.00 -25.03
C ASP A 154 -7.36 -7.73 -23.71
N GLY A 155 -6.35 -7.27 -22.96
CA GLY A 155 -5.97 -7.85 -21.68
C GLY A 155 -5.22 -9.16 -21.86
N GLN A 156 -4.69 -9.40 -23.06
CA GLN A 156 -3.86 -10.54 -23.38
C GLN A 156 -2.41 -10.19 -23.03
N GLY A 157 -1.73 -11.13 -22.36
CA GLY A 157 -0.32 -10.98 -22.04
C GLY A 157 0.51 -10.90 -23.31
N THR A 158 1.50 -10.01 -23.34
CA THR A 158 2.47 -9.91 -24.45
C THR A 158 3.71 -10.72 -24.13
N GLY A 159 4.51 -11.05 -25.15
CA GLY A 159 5.73 -11.84 -24.98
C GLY A 159 6.65 -11.34 -23.86
N PRO A 160 7.14 -12.23 -22.98
CA PRO A 160 7.06 -13.71 -23.04
C PRO A 160 5.85 -14.33 -22.29
N ASN A 161 4.79 -13.57 -22.01
CA ASN A 161 3.68 -13.95 -21.13
C ASN A 161 2.35 -14.18 -21.88
N GLU A 162 2.38 -14.66 -23.12
CA GLU A 162 1.19 -14.86 -23.96
C GLU A 162 0.19 -15.88 -23.39
N GLY A 163 0.59 -16.68 -22.41
CA GLY A 163 -0.32 -17.57 -21.68
C GLY A 163 -1.15 -16.88 -20.59
N LEU A 164 -0.85 -15.62 -20.25
CA LEU A 164 -1.49 -14.90 -19.16
C LEU A 164 -2.58 -13.96 -19.65
N ARG A 165 -3.61 -13.73 -18.83
CA ARG A 165 -4.60 -12.68 -19.06
C ARG A 165 -4.70 -11.72 -17.87
N PHE A 166 -5.04 -10.47 -18.16
CA PHE A 166 -5.32 -9.47 -17.15
C PHE A 166 -6.64 -9.79 -16.43
N ASP A 167 -6.60 -9.95 -15.11
CA ASP A 167 -7.79 -10.20 -14.31
C ASP A 167 -8.55 -8.88 -14.07
N ASP A 168 -9.46 -8.53 -14.98
CA ASP A 168 -10.24 -7.31 -14.90
C ASP A 168 -10.99 -7.16 -13.56
N GLU A 169 -11.46 -8.26 -12.98
CA GLU A 169 -12.29 -8.23 -11.77
C GLU A 169 -11.46 -7.96 -10.52
N ARG A 170 -10.38 -8.72 -10.31
CA ARG A 170 -9.50 -8.53 -9.15
C ARG A 170 -8.73 -7.22 -9.23
N ASN A 171 -8.27 -6.82 -10.42
CA ASN A 171 -7.61 -5.53 -10.58
C ASN A 171 -8.56 -4.36 -10.36
N TRP A 172 -9.83 -4.45 -10.81
CA TRP A 172 -10.82 -3.42 -10.47
C TRP A 172 -11.09 -3.40 -8.96
N GLU A 173 -11.27 -4.55 -8.33
CA GLU A 173 -11.51 -4.63 -6.88
C GLU A 173 -10.36 -4.00 -6.09
N LEU A 174 -9.11 -4.25 -6.50
CA LEU A 174 -7.92 -3.60 -5.95
C LEU A 174 -8.00 -2.07 -6.07
N VAL A 175 -8.21 -1.54 -7.28
CA VAL A 175 -8.33 -0.10 -7.53
C VAL A 175 -9.46 0.50 -6.68
N ALA A 176 -10.60 -0.18 -6.60
CA ALA A 176 -11.71 0.24 -5.76
C ALA A 176 -11.34 0.34 -4.27
N LYS A 177 -10.59 -0.63 -3.72
CA LYS A 177 -10.13 -0.57 -2.32
C LYS A 177 -9.10 0.51 -2.08
N LEU A 178 -8.17 0.69 -3.02
CA LEU A 178 -7.15 1.74 -2.92
C LEU A 178 -7.79 3.14 -2.93
N VAL A 179 -8.73 3.38 -3.84
CA VAL A 179 -9.39 4.68 -4.01
C VAL A 179 -10.38 5.00 -2.89
N ALA A 180 -11.03 3.99 -2.33
CA ALA A 180 -12.00 4.16 -1.25
C ALA A 180 -11.35 4.33 0.13
N ASP A 181 -10.03 4.16 0.25
CA ASP A 181 -9.35 4.22 1.54
C ASP A 181 -9.43 5.60 2.20
N GLY A 182 -9.77 5.60 3.49
CA GLY A 182 -9.99 6.79 4.29
C GLY A 182 -8.73 7.39 4.90
N ASP A 183 -7.75 6.54 5.23
CA ASP A 183 -6.56 6.95 5.97
C ASP A 183 -5.40 7.32 5.03
N ALA A 184 -5.32 6.65 3.88
CA ALA A 184 -4.29 6.88 2.87
C ALA A 184 -4.94 7.30 1.55
N ARG A 185 -4.91 8.60 1.25
CA ARG A 185 -5.50 9.13 0.01
C ARG A 185 -4.56 8.92 -1.17
N VAL A 186 -5.02 8.15 -2.16
CA VAL A 186 -4.30 7.95 -3.42
C VAL A 186 -4.29 9.24 -4.24
N GLN A 187 -3.09 9.62 -4.68
CA GLN A 187 -2.84 10.73 -5.60
C GLN A 187 -2.78 10.23 -7.05
N TYR A 188 -2.05 9.15 -7.30
CA TYR A 188 -1.90 8.58 -8.63
C TYR A 188 -1.96 7.06 -8.58
N ILE A 189 -2.49 6.48 -9.65
CA ILE A 189 -2.29 5.10 -10.06
C ILE A 189 -1.79 5.19 -11.51
N PHE A 190 -0.48 5.13 -11.73
CA PHE A 190 0.02 5.09 -13.10
C PHE A 190 -0.25 3.73 -13.71
N VAL A 191 -0.94 3.75 -14.86
CA VAL A 191 -1.39 2.57 -15.58
C VAL A 191 -1.65 2.95 -17.03
N ALA A 192 -1.42 2.02 -17.96
CA ALA A 192 -1.68 2.24 -19.37
C ALA A 192 -3.15 2.59 -19.63
N ASN A 193 -3.39 3.51 -20.56
CA ASN A 193 -4.74 4.03 -20.85
C ASN A 193 -5.70 2.91 -21.28
N HIS A 194 -5.24 1.92 -22.03
CA HIS A 194 -6.09 0.81 -22.45
C HIS A 194 -6.55 -0.03 -21.25
N LEU A 195 -5.66 -0.34 -20.31
CA LEU A 195 -6.00 -1.05 -19.06
C LEU A 195 -6.91 -0.22 -18.15
N LYS A 196 -6.68 1.10 -18.05
CA LYS A 196 -7.61 2.02 -17.38
C LYS A 196 -9.03 1.87 -17.92
N GLN A 197 -9.20 1.83 -19.24
CA GLN A 197 -10.53 1.66 -19.84
C GLN A 197 -11.15 0.30 -19.49
N ARG A 198 -10.37 -0.77 -19.46
CA ARG A 198 -10.84 -2.09 -19.02
C ARG A 198 -11.33 -2.07 -17.58
N LEU A 199 -10.56 -1.46 -16.68
CA LEU A 199 -10.88 -1.32 -15.26
C LEU A 199 -12.17 -0.53 -15.05
N LEU A 200 -12.33 0.60 -15.73
CA LEU A 200 -13.57 1.39 -15.64
C LEU A 200 -14.78 0.63 -16.20
N ARG A 201 -14.61 -0.15 -17.27
CA ARG A 201 -15.69 -1.04 -17.76
C ARG A 201 -16.03 -2.12 -16.75
N ALA A 202 -15.04 -2.76 -16.12
CA ALA A 202 -15.25 -3.75 -15.07
C ALA A 202 -15.98 -3.14 -13.87
N GLY A 203 -15.62 -1.94 -13.45
CA GLY A 203 -16.30 -1.22 -12.38
C GLY A 203 -17.76 -0.93 -12.67
N ARG A 204 -18.08 -0.49 -13.89
CA ARG A 204 -19.47 -0.29 -14.34
C ARG A 204 -20.26 -1.60 -14.34
N ARG A 205 -19.69 -2.69 -14.89
CA ARG A 205 -20.33 -4.01 -14.90
C ARG A 205 -20.64 -4.52 -13.48
N ARG A 206 -19.80 -4.18 -12.51
CA ARG A 206 -19.97 -4.54 -11.09
C ARG A 206 -20.82 -3.56 -10.29
N GLY A 207 -21.48 -2.59 -10.95
CA GLY A 207 -22.36 -1.62 -10.29
C GLY A 207 -21.65 -0.68 -9.32
N ALA A 208 -20.39 -0.33 -9.59
CA ALA A 208 -19.65 0.59 -8.73
C ALA A 208 -20.34 1.97 -8.66
N PRO A 209 -20.42 2.61 -7.47
CA PRO A 209 -21.00 3.94 -7.35
C PRO A 209 -20.29 4.97 -8.24
N GLY A 210 -21.05 5.91 -8.82
CA GLY A 210 -20.52 6.95 -9.71
C GLY A 210 -19.32 7.71 -9.11
N VAL A 211 -19.41 8.08 -7.83
CA VAL A 211 -18.32 8.75 -7.11
C VAL A 211 -17.02 7.93 -7.06
N LEU A 212 -17.11 6.60 -6.97
CA LEU A 212 -15.94 5.72 -6.95
C LEU A 212 -15.32 5.61 -8.36
N LEU A 213 -16.16 5.47 -9.38
CA LEU A 213 -15.72 5.47 -10.78
C LEU A 213 -15.04 6.78 -11.16
N ASP A 214 -15.60 7.92 -10.74
CA ASP A 214 -15.05 9.25 -11.00
C ASP A 214 -13.69 9.44 -10.32
N ARG A 215 -13.55 9.02 -9.07
CA ARG A 215 -12.27 9.07 -8.36
C ARG A 215 -11.24 8.16 -9.02
N ALA A 216 -11.61 6.91 -9.33
CA ALA A 216 -10.74 5.96 -10.00
C ALA A 216 -10.28 6.49 -11.38
N ALA A 217 -11.18 7.09 -12.15
CA ALA A 217 -10.86 7.71 -13.44
C ALA A 217 -9.91 8.91 -13.32
N ARG A 218 -9.96 9.67 -12.22
CA ARG A 218 -9.08 10.83 -11.99
C ARG A 218 -7.69 10.44 -11.50
N VAL A 219 -7.56 9.41 -10.67
CA VAL A 219 -6.24 8.97 -10.16
C VAL A 219 -5.52 8.03 -11.13
N MET A 220 -6.24 7.24 -11.93
CA MET A 220 -5.62 6.40 -12.95
C MET A 220 -5.13 7.26 -14.12
N VAL A 221 -3.82 7.33 -14.32
CA VAL A 221 -3.20 8.23 -15.31
C VAL A 221 -2.11 7.48 -16.07
N GLN A 222 -2.08 7.58 -17.39
CA GLN A 222 -0.91 7.12 -18.15
C GLN A 222 0.14 8.24 -18.18
N PRO A 223 1.35 8.04 -17.64
CA PRO A 223 2.42 9.02 -17.76
C PRO A 223 3.08 8.95 -19.15
N THR A 224 3.84 9.98 -19.50
CA THR A 224 4.47 10.11 -20.84
C THR A 224 5.69 9.22 -21.04
N GLY A 225 6.36 8.80 -19.96
CA GLY A 225 7.52 7.90 -20.02
C GLY A 225 7.12 6.43 -20.12
N HIS A 226 7.40 5.65 -19.08
CA HIS A 226 6.94 4.27 -19.00
C HIS A 226 5.41 4.21 -18.99
N ARG A 227 4.77 3.47 -19.90
CA ARG A 227 3.30 3.49 -20.00
C ARG A 227 2.58 2.75 -18.87
N HIS A 228 3.29 1.93 -18.09
CA HIS A 228 2.73 1.09 -17.03
C HIS A 228 1.69 0.11 -17.57
N ALA A 229 2.07 -0.63 -18.62
CA ALA A 229 1.26 -1.70 -19.19
C ALA A 229 1.52 -3.07 -18.52
N ASN A 230 2.41 -3.13 -17.52
CA ASN A 230 2.79 -4.35 -16.78
C ASN A 230 2.61 -4.31 -15.26
N HIS A 231 2.33 -3.14 -14.67
CA HIS A 231 2.08 -2.99 -13.24
C HIS A 231 1.28 -1.71 -12.96
N PHE A 232 0.73 -1.60 -11.75
CA PHE A 232 0.30 -0.34 -11.18
C PHE A 232 1.44 0.32 -10.42
N HIS A 233 1.78 1.56 -10.75
CA HIS A 233 2.55 2.41 -9.84
C HIS A 233 1.58 3.28 -9.06
N VAL A 234 1.44 3.03 -7.76
CA VAL A 234 0.53 3.78 -6.89
C VAL A 234 1.32 4.81 -6.09
N ARG A 235 0.81 6.05 -6.02
CA ARG A 235 1.31 7.12 -5.14
C ARG A 235 0.21 7.60 -4.21
N ILE A 236 0.52 7.75 -2.92
CA ILE A 236 -0.34 8.43 -1.94
C ILE A 236 0.09 9.88 -1.70
N TYR A 237 -0.88 10.71 -1.34
CA TYR A 237 -0.63 12.08 -0.86
C TYR A 237 0.20 12.08 0.42
N CYS A 238 0.87 13.20 0.70
CA CYS A 238 1.45 13.45 2.01
C CYS A 238 0.38 13.37 3.10
N SER A 239 0.68 12.67 4.20
CA SER A 239 -0.18 12.69 5.37
C SER A 239 -0.18 14.10 6.00
N PRO A 240 -1.27 14.51 6.68
CA PRO A 240 -1.30 15.80 7.36
C PRO A 240 -0.16 15.96 8.38
N GLY A 241 0.21 14.88 9.08
CA GLY A 241 1.28 14.87 10.08
C GLY A 241 2.70 14.97 9.52
N ASP A 242 2.88 14.76 8.22
CA ASP A 242 4.17 14.89 7.54
C ASP A 242 4.37 16.28 6.91
N LYS A 243 3.31 17.10 6.82
CA LYS A 243 3.39 18.45 6.25
C LYS A 243 3.92 19.46 7.29
N PRO A 244 4.72 20.47 6.87
CA PRO A 244 5.09 20.81 5.49
C PRO A 244 6.35 20.08 4.98
N ALA A 245 6.97 19.20 5.78
CA ALA A 245 8.21 18.52 5.39
C ALA A 245 8.01 17.60 4.18
N CYS A 246 6.85 16.96 4.04
CA CYS A 246 6.43 16.25 2.84
C CYS A 246 5.76 17.20 1.83
N VAL A 247 6.11 17.02 0.54
CA VAL A 247 5.61 17.86 -0.55
C VAL A 247 4.94 17.02 -1.63
N ASP A 248 3.72 17.42 -2.02
CA ASP A 248 2.99 16.87 -3.16
C ASP A 248 3.23 17.71 -4.42
N ARG A 249 3.33 17.05 -5.58
CA ARG A 249 3.38 17.68 -6.91
C ARG A 249 2.36 17.03 -7.83
N GLY A 250 1.71 17.82 -8.69
CA GLY A 250 0.62 17.35 -9.54
C GLY A 250 -0.74 17.62 -8.92
N PRO A 251 -1.85 17.05 -9.45
CA PRO A 251 -3.17 17.56 -9.12
C PRO A 251 -3.44 17.37 -7.63
N ARG A 252 -4.04 18.40 -7.05
CA ARG A 252 -4.74 18.28 -5.78
C ARG A 252 -6.19 17.94 -6.10
N HIS A 253 -6.56 16.70 -5.85
CA HIS A 253 -7.95 16.29 -5.96
C HIS A 253 -8.76 16.85 -4.78
N PRO A 254 -10.10 16.97 -4.91
CA PRO A 254 -10.95 17.47 -3.82
C PRO A 254 -10.90 16.67 -2.52
N TRP A 255 -10.35 15.45 -2.54
CA TRP A 255 -10.15 14.58 -1.38
C TRP A 255 -8.70 14.54 -0.88
N ALA A 256 -7.83 15.42 -1.38
CA ALA A 256 -6.47 15.54 -0.87
C ALA A 256 -6.49 15.93 0.63
N PRO A 257 -5.62 15.36 1.48
CA PRO A 257 -5.56 15.67 2.91
C PRO A 257 -5.05 17.07 3.23
#